data_AF-A0A4R0Z3R9-F1
#
_entry.id   AF-A0A4R0Z3R9-F1
#
_cell.length_a   1.000
_cell.length_b   1.000
_cell.length_c   1.000
_cell.angle_alpha   90.00
_cell.angle_beta   90.00
_cell.angle_gamma   90.00
#
_symmetry.space_group_name_H-M   'P 1'
#
loop_
_entity.id
_entity.type
_entity.pdbx_description
1 polymer ?
#
loop_
_entity_poly.entity_id
_entity_poly.type
_entity_poly.pdbx_seq_one_letter_code
_entity_poly.pdbx_strand_id
1 'polypeptide(L)'
;MILITQVETWLFMDRDRADAAEMPTILVEKDASGAKSFTTMRTLFQLKKWTGQHRFVPFLSCGEASYRAYEVFHVDAKPPFAILESGGVLMKDNERDEAYDSALQDAGVTTDRERIAFAADYLERELGEPVILAIDEPVASHTRVPENLFVPGNVMQTSEQLFGWANREQTERGDA
;
A
#
# COMPACT_ATOMS: atom_id res chain seq x y z
N MET A 1 11.40 -9.17 3.33
CA MET A 1 9.92 -9.18 3.23
C MET A 1 9.42 -7.85 2.71
N ILE A 2 8.51 -7.89 1.73
CA ILE A 2 7.84 -6.72 1.14
C ILE A 2 6.38 -6.70 1.58
N LEU A 3 5.93 -5.56 2.09
CA LEU A 3 4.54 -5.35 2.50
C LEU A 3 3.77 -4.57 1.43
N ILE A 4 2.83 -5.24 0.76
CA ILE A 4 1.87 -4.61 -0.14
C ILE A 4 0.62 -4.28 0.66
N THR A 5 0.23 -3.01 0.73
CA THR A 5 -0.90 -2.57 1.59
C THR A 5 -1.94 -1.78 0.81
N GLN A 6 -3.21 -2.16 0.94
CA GLN A 6 -4.33 -1.37 0.44
C GLN A 6 -4.52 -0.14 1.33
N VAL A 7 -3.91 0.97 0.93
CA VAL A 7 -3.73 2.11 1.82
C VAL A 7 -5.04 2.82 2.16
N GLU A 8 -6.00 2.79 1.24
CA GLU A 8 -7.32 3.45 1.34
C GLU A 8 -8.17 2.90 2.50
N THR A 9 -7.96 1.64 2.89
CA THR A 9 -8.74 0.98 3.96
C THR A 9 -7.91 0.61 5.17
N TRP A 10 -6.60 0.37 5.01
CA TRP A 10 -5.72 -0.03 6.11
C TRP A 10 -5.01 1.14 6.79
N LEU A 11 -4.69 2.21 6.06
CA LEU A 11 -3.76 3.25 6.53
C LEU A 11 -4.36 4.65 6.52
N PHE A 12 -5.27 4.90 5.59
CA PHE A 12 -5.87 6.21 5.36
C PHE A 12 -7.35 6.21 5.72
N MET A 13 -7.84 7.40 6.04
CA MET A 13 -9.23 7.64 6.37
C MET A 13 -9.75 8.86 5.60
N ASP A 14 -11.04 8.87 5.35
CA ASP A 14 -11.73 10.03 4.80
C ASP A 14 -11.73 11.22 5.77
N ARG A 15 -12.20 12.35 5.27
CA ARG A 15 -12.31 13.59 6.04
C ARG A 15 -13.22 13.47 7.26
N ASP A 16 -14.38 12.83 7.13
CA ASP A 16 -15.36 12.76 8.22
C ASP A 16 -14.77 12.01 9.42
N ARG A 17 -14.04 10.92 9.16
CA ARG A 17 -13.30 10.18 10.19
C ARG A 17 -12.12 10.97 10.73
N ALA A 18 -11.42 11.73 9.89
CA ALA A 18 -10.31 12.57 10.32
C ALA A 18 -10.76 13.70 11.25
N ASP A 19 -11.88 14.34 10.94
CA ASP A 19 -12.49 15.42 11.73
C ASP A 19 -13.06 14.88 13.06
N ALA A 20 -13.49 13.61 13.08
CA ALA A 20 -13.98 12.92 14.29
C ALA A 20 -12.86 12.26 15.13
N ALA A 21 -11.62 12.22 14.64
CA ALA A 21 -10.52 11.54 15.31
C ALA A 21 -10.09 12.29 16.59
N GLU A 22 -9.85 11.55 17.66
CA GLU A 22 -9.34 12.13 18.93
C GLU A 22 -7.88 12.58 18.84
N MET A 23 -7.14 12.12 17.84
CA MET A 23 -5.74 12.46 17.62
C MET A 23 -5.55 13.28 16.33
N PRO A 24 -4.55 14.16 16.28
CA PRO A 24 -4.24 14.93 15.07
C PRO A 24 -3.97 14.03 13.86
N THR A 25 -4.58 14.39 12.74
CA THR A 25 -4.40 13.75 11.44
C THR A 25 -3.66 14.68 10.47
N ILE A 26 -3.03 14.08 9.47
CA ILE A 26 -2.26 14.74 8.42
C ILE A 26 -2.94 14.44 7.09
N LEU A 27 -3.11 15.48 6.29
CA LEU A 27 -3.55 15.37 4.91
C LEU A 27 -2.50 14.65 4.07
N VAL A 28 -2.89 13.57 3.40
CA VAL A 28 -1.99 12.76 2.54
C VAL A 28 -2.41 12.74 1.07
N GLU A 29 -3.67 13.08 0.79
CA GLU A 29 -4.21 13.18 -0.56
C GLU A 29 -5.04 14.45 -0.72
N LYS A 30 -4.69 15.26 -1.73
CA LYS A 30 -5.44 16.47 -2.07
C LYS A 30 -5.58 16.59 -3.58
N ASP A 31 -6.82 16.74 -4.04
CA ASP A 31 -7.14 16.99 -5.44
C ASP A 31 -7.77 18.37 -5.64
N ALA A 32 -8.29 18.62 -6.85
CA ALA A 32 -8.96 19.88 -7.19
C ALA A 32 -10.25 20.13 -6.38
N SER A 33 -10.88 19.07 -5.84
CA SER A 33 -12.04 19.16 -4.95
C SER A 33 -11.66 19.44 -3.49
N GLY A 34 -10.39 19.24 -3.15
CA GLY A 34 -9.81 19.58 -1.85
C GLY A 34 -9.18 18.38 -1.16
N ALA A 35 -9.18 18.44 0.18
CA ALA A 35 -8.60 17.40 1.01
C ALA A 35 -9.47 16.13 0.99
N LYS A 36 -8.85 14.98 0.66
CA LYS A 36 -9.53 13.70 0.44
C LYS A 36 -9.22 12.67 1.52
N SER A 37 -7.94 12.35 1.66
CA SER A 37 -7.47 11.28 2.55
C SER A 37 -6.50 11.79 3.59
N PHE A 38 -6.60 11.21 4.78
CA PHE A 38 -5.85 11.60 5.96
C PHE A 38 -5.23 10.38 6.63
N THR A 39 -4.16 10.59 7.39
CA THR A 39 -3.56 9.55 8.24
C THR A 39 -3.06 10.13 9.56
N THR A 40 -2.68 9.29 10.51
CA THR A 40 -2.09 9.77 11.76
C THR A 40 -0.58 10.04 11.59
N MET A 41 -0.01 10.93 12.39
CA MET A 41 1.45 11.12 12.44
C MET A 41 2.22 9.81 12.63
N ARG A 42 1.73 8.94 13.51
CA ARG A 42 2.34 7.65 13.81
C ARG A 42 2.38 6.75 12.56
N THR A 43 1.27 6.68 11.83
CA THR A 43 1.17 5.92 10.58
C THR A 43 2.12 6.48 9.52
N LEU A 44 2.20 7.81 9.38
CA LEU A 44 3.13 8.47 8.47
C LEU A 44 4.60 8.14 8.80
N PHE A 45 4.98 8.13 10.08
CA PHE A 45 6.35 7.74 10.47
C PHE A 45 6.68 6.30 10.11
N GLN A 46 5.74 5.37 10.29
CA GLN A 46 5.94 3.97 9.88
C GLN A 46 6.04 3.85 8.36
N LEU A 47 5.20 4.56 7.60
CA LEU A 47 5.30 4.64 6.14
C LEU A 47 6.68 5.12 5.71
N LYS A 48 7.18 6.23 6.28
CA LYS A 48 8.53 6.75 6.00
C LYS A 48 9.63 5.72 6.29
N LYS A 49 9.55 5.05 7.44
CA LYS A 49 10.51 4.00 7.82
C LYS A 49 10.51 2.87 6.79
N TRP A 50 9.35 2.30 6.47
CA TRP A 50 9.24 1.13 5.61
C TRP A 50 9.52 1.42 4.14
N THR A 51 9.10 2.59 3.65
CA THR A 51 9.47 3.07 2.30
C THR A 51 10.96 3.35 2.20
N GLY A 52 11.57 3.97 3.22
CA GLY A 52 13.03 4.19 3.27
C GLY A 52 13.85 2.90 3.34
N GLN A 53 13.24 1.78 3.75
CA GLN A 53 13.84 0.44 3.69
C GLN A 53 13.53 -0.31 2.38
N HIS A 54 12.81 0.31 1.44
CA HIS A 54 12.31 -0.31 0.20
C HIS A 54 11.44 -1.56 0.45
N ARG A 55 10.73 -1.61 1.58
CA ARG A 55 9.93 -2.77 2.03
C ARG A 55 8.42 -2.51 2.02
N PHE A 56 7.99 -1.39 1.46
CA PHE A 56 6.57 -1.02 1.37
C PHE A 56 6.19 -0.66 -0.06
N VAL A 57 5.05 -1.19 -0.49
CA VAL A 57 4.42 -0.90 -1.77
C VAL A 57 2.96 -0.54 -1.52
N PRO A 58 2.50 0.69 -1.79
CA PRO A 58 1.09 1.01 -1.69
C PRO A 58 0.32 0.33 -2.82
N PHE A 59 -0.83 -0.21 -2.47
CA PHE A 59 -1.84 -0.72 -3.39
C PHE A 59 -3.05 0.22 -3.34
N LEU A 60 -3.42 0.76 -4.50
CA LEU A 60 -4.49 1.73 -4.65
C LEU A 60 -5.45 1.31 -5.76
N SER A 61 -6.74 1.59 -5.58
CA SER A 61 -7.75 1.37 -6.61
C SER A 61 -7.75 2.46 -7.70
N CYS A 62 -7.14 3.61 -7.42
CA CYS A 62 -7.12 4.75 -8.33
C CYS A 62 -6.15 4.57 -9.52
N GLY A 63 -6.38 5.30 -10.61
CA GLY A 63 -5.45 5.36 -11.75
C GLY A 63 -4.32 6.39 -11.59
N GLU A 64 -3.41 6.43 -12.56
CA GLU A 64 -2.19 7.24 -12.53
C GLU A 64 -2.43 8.74 -12.28
N ALA A 65 -3.46 9.32 -12.91
CA ALA A 65 -3.76 10.74 -12.75
C ALA A 65 -4.16 11.08 -11.31
N SER A 66 -4.97 10.23 -10.68
CA SER A 66 -5.40 10.38 -9.29
C SER A 66 -4.29 10.05 -8.31
N TYR A 67 -3.40 9.11 -8.64
CA TYR A 67 -2.25 8.76 -7.82
C TYR A 67 -1.38 9.99 -7.49
N ARG A 68 -1.24 10.93 -8.44
CA ARG A 68 -0.48 12.19 -8.22
C ARG A 68 -1.05 13.06 -7.11
N ALA A 69 -2.32 12.90 -6.73
CA ALA A 69 -2.93 13.61 -5.61
C ALA A 69 -2.43 13.11 -4.25
N TYR A 70 -1.87 11.89 -4.17
CA TYR A 70 -1.27 11.33 -2.96
C TYR A 70 0.14 11.91 -2.74
N GLU A 71 0.21 13.18 -2.30
CA GLU A 71 1.46 13.91 -2.04
C GLU A 71 2.41 13.12 -1.13
N VAL A 72 1.87 12.32 -0.19
CA VAL A 72 2.66 11.47 0.70
C VAL A 72 3.62 10.53 -0.05
N PHE A 73 3.21 9.97 -1.19
CA PHE A 73 4.03 9.03 -1.97
C PHE A 73 4.96 9.73 -2.98
N HIS A 74 4.95 11.05 -3.00
CA HIS A 74 5.78 11.86 -3.89
C HIS A 74 6.81 12.69 -3.13
N VAL A 75 6.53 13.00 -1.85
CA VAL A 75 7.35 13.90 -1.03
C VAL A 75 7.88 13.20 0.22
N ASP A 76 6.98 12.59 1.00
CA ASP A 76 7.27 12.17 2.36
C ASP A 76 7.77 10.73 2.48
N ALA A 77 7.09 9.81 1.79
CA ALA A 77 7.29 8.38 1.85
C ALA A 77 7.26 7.80 0.42
N LYS A 78 8.19 8.25 -0.42
CA LYS A 78 8.27 7.85 -1.84
C LYS A 78 8.61 6.35 -1.95
N PRO A 79 7.66 5.48 -2.35
CA PRO A 79 7.95 4.07 -2.49
C PRO A 79 8.69 3.80 -3.82
N PRO A 80 9.52 2.76 -3.91
CA PRO A 80 10.14 2.36 -5.18
C PRO A 80 9.12 1.81 -6.18
N PHE A 81 8.04 1.21 -5.67
CA PHE A 81 6.95 0.69 -6.48
C PHE A 81 5.60 1.13 -5.92
N ALA A 82 4.59 1.27 -6.78
CA ALA A 82 3.19 1.42 -6.38
C ALA A 82 2.28 0.64 -7.32
N ILE A 83 1.27 -0.03 -6.79
CA ILE A 83 0.27 -0.74 -7.58
C ILE A 83 -0.99 0.12 -7.65
N LEU A 84 -1.47 0.35 -8.87
CA LEU A 84 -2.64 1.17 -9.17
C LEU A 84 -3.69 0.32 -9.92
N GLU A 85 -4.90 0.86 -10.05
CA GLU A 85 -6.01 0.24 -10.80
C GLU A 85 -6.23 -1.23 -10.43
N SER A 86 -6.18 -1.53 -9.13
CA SER A 86 -6.35 -2.90 -8.61
C SER A 86 -5.39 -3.93 -9.22
N GLY A 87 -4.13 -3.53 -9.50
CA GLY A 87 -3.14 -4.40 -10.14
C GLY A 87 -3.01 -4.21 -11.65
N GLY A 88 -3.83 -3.33 -12.26
CA GLY A 88 -3.76 -3.05 -13.69
C GLY A 88 -2.50 -2.27 -14.10
N VAL A 89 -1.94 -1.48 -13.19
CA VAL A 89 -0.77 -0.63 -13.46
C VAL A 89 0.24 -0.76 -12.32
N LEU A 90 1.52 -0.89 -12.67
CA LEU A 90 2.63 -0.81 -11.74
C LEU A 90 3.44 0.46 -12.04
N MET A 91 3.66 1.26 -11.00
CA MET A 91 4.60 2.36 -11.03
C MET A 91 5.94 1.88 -10.47
N LYS A 92 7.04 2.22 -11.12
CA LYS A 92 8.42 2.06 -10.66
C LYS A 92 9.07 3.44 -10.62
N ASP A 93 9.57 3.85 -9.46
CA ASP A 93 10.15 5.17 -9.21
C ASP A 93 9.23 6.38 -9.57
N ASN A 94 7.91 6.17 -9.51
CA ASN A 94 6.84 7.07 -9.96
C ASN A 94 6.71 7.26 -11.48
N GLU A 95 7.27 6.34 -12.26
CA GLU A 95 7.05 6.19 -13.69
C GLU A 95 6.36 4.86 -13.98
N ARG A 96 5.63 4.77 -15.10
CA ARG A 96 4.92 3.54 -15.46
C ARG A 96 5.92 2.45 -15.86
N ASP A 97 5.76 1.24 -15.33
CA ASP A 97 6.62 0.10 -15.68
C ASP A 97 6.13 -0.59 -16.96
N GLU A 98 6.75 -0.25 -18.09
CA GLU A 98 6.40 -0.81 -19.41
C GLU A 98 6.66 -2.33 -19.50
N ALA A 99 7.61 -2.85 -18.72
CA ALA A 99 7.89 -4.29 -18.68
C ALA A 99 6.79 -5.03 -17.93
N TYR A 100 6.28 -4.44 -16.86
CA TYR A 100 5.09 -4.93 -16.16
C TYR A 100 3.87 -4.94 -17.09
N ASP A 101 3.61 -3.83 -17.80
CA ASP A 101 2.46 -3.73 -18.72
C ASP A 101 2.48 -4.83 -19.79
N SER A 102 3.65 -5.04 -20.41
CA SER A 102 3.84 -6.05 -21.44
C SER A 102 3.60 -7.46 -20.88
N ALA A 103 4.15 -7.74 -19.69
CA ALA A 103 3.99 -9.05 -19.05
C ALA A 103 2.55 -9.31 -18.61
N LEU A 104 1.84 -8.28 -18.12
CA LEU A 104 0.43 -8.37 -17.74
C LEU A 104 -0.45 -8.66 -18.97
N GLN A 105 -0.18 -7.99 -20.09
CA GLN A 105 -0.87 -8.21 -21.35
C GLN A 105 -0.66 -9.63 -21.88
N ASP A 106 0.59 -10.11 -21.88
CA ASP A 106 0.94 -11.46 -22.34
C ASP A 106 0.33 -12.57 -21.46
N ALA A 107 0.20 -12.31 -20.16
CA ALA A 107 -0.45 -13.24 -19.22
C ALA A 107 -1.96 -13.36 -19.44
N GLY A 108 -2.59 -12.40 -20.13
CA GLY A 108 -4.02 -12.44 -20.45
C GLY A 108 -4.94 -12.42 -19.21
N VAL A 109 -4.47 -11.86 -18.09
CA VAL A 109 -5.25 -11.75 -16.85
C VAL A 109 -6.31 -10.66 -16.98
N THR A 110 -7.55 -11.02 -16.65
CA THR A 110 -8.72 -10.16 -16.95
C THR A 110 -9.49 -9.72 -15.72
N THR A 111 -9.35 -10.44 -14.59
CA THR A 111 -10.03 -10.09 -13.34
C THR A 111 -9.10 -9.35 -12.39
N ASP A 112 -9.66 -8.48 -11.55
CA ASP A 112 -8.86 -7.71 -10.57
C ASP A 112 -8.12 -8.63 -9.60
N ARG A 113 -8.75 -9.71 -9.13
CA ARG A 113 -8.08 -10.70 -8.27
C ARG A 113 -6.85 -11.33 -8.92
N GLU A 114 -6.95 -11.67 -10.21
CA GLU A 114 -5.81 -12.22 -10.96
C GLU A 114 -4.72 -11.17 -11.17
N ARG A 115 -5.09 -9.91 -11.42
CA ARG A 115 -4.14 -8.80 -11.56
C ARG A 115 -3.38 -8.53 -10.26
N ILE A 116 -4.06 -8.57 -9.11
CA ILE A 116 -3.41 -8.41 -7.81
C ILE A 116 -2.42 -9.56 -7.57
N ALA A 117 -2.82 -10.81 -7.85
CA ALA A 117 -1.92 -11.96 -7.74
C ALA A 117 -0.70 -11.79 -8.66
N PHE A 118 -0.93 -11.40 -9.91
CA PHE A 118 0.13 -11.17 -10.88
C PHE A 118 1.10 -10.07 -10.44
N ALA A 119 0.58 -8.95 -9.93
CA ALA A 119 1.38 -7.84 -9.40
C ALA A 119 2.27 -8.28 -8.24
N ALA A 120 1.71 -9.05 -7.31
CA ALA A 120 2.44 -9.59 -6.17
C ALA A 120 3.54 -10.57 -6.62
N ASP A 121 3.23 -11.50 -7.54
CA ASP A 121 4.21 -12.43 -8.12
C ASP A 121 5.33 -11.68 -8.88
N TYR A 122 4.98 -10.62 -9.60
CA TYR A 122 5.94 -9.79 -10.33
C TYR A 122 6.90 -9.10 -9.36
N LEU A 123 6.38 -8.46 -8.33
CA LEU A 123 7.18 -7.77 -7.32
C LEU A 123 8.03 -8.74 -6.48
N GLU A 124 7.53 -9.91 -6.15
CA GLU A 124 8.31 -10.94 -5.44
C GLU A 124 9.54 -11.37 -6.26
N ARG A 125 9.39 -11.53 -7.58
CA ARG A 125 10.51 -11.80 -8.49
C ARG A 125 11.48 -10.63 -8.62
N GLU A 126 10.96 -9.42 -8.80
CA GLU A 126 11.77 -8.21 -9.01
C GLU A 126 12.56 -7.83 -7.75
N LEU A 127 11.96 -7.99 -6.57
CA LEU A 127 12.57 -7.61 -5.30
C LEU A 127 13.35 -8.75 -4.63
N GLY A 128 13.17 -10.00 -5.10
CA GLY A 128 13.84 -11.19 -4.55
C GLY A 128 13.48 -11.48 -3.09
N GLU A 129 12.35 -10.97 -2.63
CA GLU A 129 11.92 -10.95 -1.23
C GLU A 129 10.45 -11.34 -1.13
N PRO A 130 10.06 -12.17 -0.14
CA PRO A 130 8.67 -12.62 -0.02
C PRO A 130 7.71 -11.45 0.12
N VAL A 131 6.63 -11.48 -0.68
CA VAL A 131 5.55 -10.50 -0.63
C VAL A 131 4.47 -10.94 0.35
N ILE A 132 4.02 -10.01 1.20
CA ILE A 132 2.87 -10.21 2.09
C ILE A 132 1.82 -9.14 1.83
N LEU A 133 0.57 -9.57 1.75
CA LEU A 133 -0.57 -8.74 1.40
C LEU A 133 -1.37 -8.29 2.64
N ALA A 134 -1.53 -6.98 2.80
CA ALA A 134 -2.48 -6.32 3.68
C ALA A 134 -3.55 -5.62 2.83
N ILE A 135 -4.42 -6.42 2.22
CA ILE A 135 -5.49 -5.98 1.32
C ILE A 135 -6.81 -6.62 1.75
N ASP A 136 -7.93 -6.00 1.37
CA ASP A 136 -9.26 -6.44 1.82
C ASP A 136 -9.67 -7.77 1.18
N GLU A 137 -9.48 -7.88 -0.13
CA GLU A 137 -9.83 -9.09 -0.87
C GLU A 137 -8.75 -10.18 -0.76
N PRO A 138 -9.10 -11.42 -0.39
CA PRO A 138 -8.13 -12.51 -0.31
C PRO A 138 -7.62 -12.92 -1.70
N VAL A 139 -6.31 -13.09 -1.79
CA VAL A 139 -5.62 -13.71 -2.93
C VAL A 139 -5.00 -15.01 -2.45
N ALA A 140 -5.59 -16.14 -2.86
CA ALA A 140 -5.25 -17.46 -2.30
C ALA A 140 -3.79 -17.90 -2.58
N SER A 141 -3.15 -17.35 -3.62
CA SER A 141 -1.77 -17.70 -3.99
C SER A 141 -0.70 -17.02 -3.13
N HIS A 142 -1.07 -16.04 -2.29
CA HIS A 142 -0.10 -15.22 -1.56
C HIS A 142 -0.33 -15.21 -0.06
N THR A 143 0.75 -15.04 0.69
CA THR A 143 0.68 -14.89 2.14
C THR A 143 0.00 -13.57 2.48
N ARG A 144 -0.94 -13.62 3.43
CA ARG A 144 -1.61 -12.43 3.96
C ARG A 144 -1.12 -12.14 5.36
N VAL A 145 -1.24 -10.88 5.76
CA VAL A 145 -1.13 -10.51 7.16
C VAL A 145 -2.25 -11.21 7.97
N PRO A 146 -2.05 -11.51 9.26
CA PRO A 146 -3.09 -12.10 10.09
C PRO A 146 -4.39 -11.29 10.07
N GLU A 147 -5.54 -11.97 9.94
CA GLU A 147 -6.85 -11.33 9.78
C GLU A 147 -7.23 -10.45 10.98
N ASN A 148 -6.75 -10.81 12.18
CA ASN A 148 -7.02 -10.08 13.41
C ASN A 148 -6.31 -8.72 13.50
N LEU A 149 -5.47 -8.35 12.53
CA LEU A 149 -4.84 -7.03 12.48
C LEU A 149 -5.76 -5.97 11.86
N PHE A 150 -6.77 -6.38 11.08
CA PHE A 150 -7.73 -5.47 10.48
C PHE A 150 -8.88 -5.21 11.45
N VAL A 151 -9.07 -3.95 11.83
CA VAL A 151 -10.18 -3.51 12.68
C VAL A 151 -11.15 -2.68 11.82
N PRO A 152 -12.30 -3.24 11.42
CA PRO A 152 -13.25 -2.56 10.55
C PRO A 152 -13.67 -1.20 11.11
N GLY A 153 -13.50 -0.16 10.29
CA GLY A 153 -13.84 1.22 10.65
C GLY A 153 -12.83 1.94 11.56
N ASN A 154 -11.80 1.26 12.07
CA ASN A 154 -10.78 1.85 12.93
C ASN A 154 -9.38 1.76 12.30
N VAL A 155 -9.14 2.64 11.32
CA VAL A 155 -7.87 2.75 10.59
C VAL A 155 -6.68 3.02 11.52
N MET A 156 -6.89 3.76 12.62
CA MET A 156 -5.84 4.08 13.58
C MET A 156 -5.33 2.82 14.29
N GLN A 157 -6.26 1.96 14.73
CA GLN A 157 -5.93 0.69 15.36
C GLN A 157 -5.40 -0.32 14.33
N THR A 158 -6.01 -0.38 13.14
CA THR A 158 -5.54 -1.24 12.03
C THR A 158 -4.08 -0.95 11.67
N SER A 159 -3.74 0.32 11.42
CA SER A 159 -2.38 0.70 11.04
C SER A 159 -1.36 0.43 12.17
N GLU A 160 -1.73 0.65 13.43
CA GLU A 160 -0.89 0.29 14.58
C GLU A 160 -0.63 -1.21 14.67
N GLN A 161 -1.67 -2.02 14.54
CA GLN A 161 -1.54 -3.47 14.60
C GLN A 161 -0.73 -4.01 13.43
N LEU A 162 -0.98 -3.50 12.21
CA LEU A 162 -0.24 -3.86 11.01
C LEU A 162 1.26 -3.60 11.18
N PHE A 163 1.65 -2.35 11.46
CA PHE A 163 3.07 -2.02 11.59
C PHE A 163 3.69 -2.63 12.85
N GLY A 164 2.92 -2.77 13.93
CA GLY A 164 3.38 -3.47 15.14
C GLY A 164 3.74 -4.93 14.85
N TRP A 165 2.90 -5.65 14.10
CA TRP A 165 3.20 -7.00 13.63
C TRP A 165 4.37 -7.02 12.65
N ALA A 166 4.34 -6.17 11.62
CA ALA A 166 5.34 -6.19 10.57
C ALA A 166 6.75 -5.87 11.10
N ASN A 167 6.87 -4.98 12.10
CA ASN A 167 8.15 -4.69 12.76
C ASN A 167 8.68 -5.88 13.58
N ARG A 168 7.80 -6.70 14.19
CA ARG A 168 8.21 -7.93 14.89
C ARG A 168 8.73 -8.97 13.90
N GLU A 169 8.03 -9.17 12.79
CA GLU A 169 8.45 -10.08 11.71
C GLU A 169 9.82 -9.72 11.14
N GLN A 170 10.08 -8.42 10.89
CA GLN A 170 11.42 -7.98 10.43
C GLN A 170 12.51 -8.28 11.47
N THR A 171 12.22 -8.03 12.75
CA THR A 171 13.19 -8.24 13.84
C THR A 171 13.52 -9.72 14.00
N GLU A 172 12.52 -10.61 13.93
CA GLU A 172 12.70 -12.06 14.04
C GLU A 172 13.48 -12.65 12.86
N ARG A 173 13.41 -12.02 11.68
CA ARG A 173 14.19 -12.39 10.49
C ARG A 173 15.64 -11.87 10.50
N GLY A 174 15.98 -10.98 11.41
CA GLY A 174 17.31 -10.38 11.50
C GLY A 174 17.57 -9.24 10.50
N ASP A 175 16.52 -8.67 9.91
CA ASP A 175 16.59 -7.67 8.83
C ASP A 175 16.62 -6.21 9.34
N ALA A 176 17.22 -5.96 10.52
CA ALA A 176 17.15 -4.67 11.21
C ALA A 176 18.14 -3.61 10.68
#